data_AF-Q6PLR3-F1
#
_entry.id   AF-Q6PLR3-F1
#
_cell.length_a   1.000
_cell.length_b   1.000
_cell.length_c   1.000
_cell.angle_alpha   90.00
_cell.angle_beta   90.00
_cell.angle_gamma   90.00
#
_symmetry.space_group_name_H-M   'P 1'
#
loop_
_entity.id
_entity.type
_entity.pdbx_description
1 polymer ?
#
loop_
_entity_poly.entity_id
_entity_poly.type
_entity_poly.pdbx_seq_one_letter_code
_entity_poly.pdbx_strand_id
1 'polypeptide(L)'
;GISVAEVFKVYGEDFFRERETEALRKLSLMRQFVISTGGGAVTRSINWKYMHKGISVWLDVPLEALVKRISAVGTNSRPLLHHDSNDAYSKTLVRLSTLLEERGEAYANAEVKVSCEKIAAKLGTKDVSNVTPMAIAIEALEEIETFLKREDGYCAF
;
A
#
# COMPACT_ATOMS: atom_id res chain seq x y z
N GLY A 1 20.42 -7.67 11.87
CA GLY A 1 19.65 -8.06 10.68
C GLY A 1 20.25 -7.38 9.47
N ILE A 2 20.10 -7.96 8.28
CA ILE A 2 20.52 -7.34 7.00
C ILE A 2 19.40 -6.45 6.45
N SER A 3 19.75 -5.41 5.70
CA SER A 3 18.79 -4.50 5.08
C SER A 3 17.99 -5.18 3.95
N VAL A 4 16.83 -4.63 3.61
CA VAL A 4 16.03 -5.13 2.48
C VAL A 4 16.84 -5.08 1.18
N ALA A 5 17.62 -4.02 0.96
CA ALA A 5 18.48 -3.90 -0.21
C ALA A 5 19.52 -5.04 -0.30
N GLU A 6 20.13 -5.42 0.82
CA GLU A 6 21.07 -6.54 0.89
C GLU A 6 20.38 -7.88 0.66
N VAL A 7 19.16 -8.08 1.18
CA VAL A 7 18.38 -9.30 0.92
C VAL A 7 18.12 -9.47 -0.57
N PHE A 8 17.66 -8.40 -1.24
CA PHE A 8 17.41 -8.43 -2.69
C PHE A 8 18.71 -8.69 -3.47
N LYS A 9 19.83 -8.08 -3.08
CA LYS A 9 21.11 -8.25 -3.76
C LYS A 9 21.69 -9.66 -3.61
N VAL A 10 21.55 -10.28 -2.45
CA VAL A 10 22.18 -11.58 -2.12
C VAL A 10 21.27 -12.76 -2.47
N TYR A 11 19.97 -12.64 -2.23
CA TYR A 11 19.02 -13.77 -2.32
C TYR A 11 17.95 -13.59 -3.40
N GLY A 12 17.88 -12.41 -4.03
CA GLY A 12 16.88 -12.11 -5.05
C GLY A 12 15.50 -11.74 -4.50
N GLU A 13 14.62 -11.28 -5.40
CA GLU A 13 13.26 -10.86 -5.05
C GLU A 13 12.37 -12.03 -4.61
N ASP A 14 12.47 -13.19 -5.26
CA ASP A 14 11.62 -14.33 -4.93
C ASP A 14 11.80 -14.82 -3.50
N PHE A 15 13.05 -14.88 -3.03
CA PHE A 15 13.35 -15.20 -1.64
C PHE A 15 12.75 -14.17 -0.68
N PHE A 16 12.87 -12.88 -1.00
CA PHE A 16 12.24 -11.82 -0.21
C PHE A 16 10.72 -12.00 -0.13
N ARG A 17 10.07 -12.31 -1.27
CA ARG A 17 8.62 -12.54 -1.34
C ARG A 17 8.17 -13.77 -0.57
N GLU A 18 8.99 -14.82 -0.51
CA GLU A 18 8.72 -15.96 0.38
C GLU A 18 8.76 -15.56 1.86
N ARG A 19 9.75 -14.76 2.26
CA ARG A 19 9.83 -14.27 3.64
C ARG A 19 8.67 -13.33 3.99
N GLU A 20 8.25 -12.48 3.05
CA GLU A 20 7.07 -11.62 3.17
C GLU A 20 5.80 -12.46 3.35
N THR A 21 5.65 -13.53 2.57
CA THR A 21 4.52 -14.48 2.68
C THR A 21 4.49 -15.15 4.05
N GLU A 22 5.63 -15.63 4.55
CA GLU A 22 5.72 -16.30 5.85
C GLU A 22 5.44 -15.33 7.02
N ALA A 23 5.90 -14.08 6.90
CA ALA A 23 5.58 -13.04 7.88
C ALA A 23 4.08 -12.74 7.91
N LEU A 24 3.44 -12.56 6.74
CA LEU A 24 1.99 -12.36 6.65
C LEU A 24 1.21 -13.55 7.21
N ARG A 25 1.65 -14.79 6.93
CA ARG A 25 1.02 -15.99 7.48
C ARG A 25 1.00 -15.96 9.00
N LYS A 26 2.14 -15.66 9.64
CA LYS A 26 2.24 -15.58 11.12
C LYS A 26 1.38 -14.46 11.68
N LEU A 27 1.44 -13.27 11.09
CA LEU A 27 0.66 -12.12 11.53
C LEU A 27 -0.85 -12.35 11.37
N SER A 28 -1.27 -13.10 10.35
CA SER A 28 -2.69 -13.45 10.13
C SER A 28 -3.30 -14.34 11.22
N LEU A 29 -2.48 -14.90 12.12
CA LEU A 29 -2.94 -15.68 13.27
C LEU A 29 -3.12 -14.81 14.52
N MET A 30 -2.62 -13.57 14.49
CA MET A 30 -2.74 -12.61 15.58
C MET A 30 -4.04 -11.80 15.44
N ARG A 31 -4.54 -11.23 16.53
CA ARG A 31 -5.78 -10.42 16.57
C ARG A 31 -5.48 -9.03 17.09
N GLN A 32 -6.28 -8.04 16.68
CA GLN A 32 -6.22 -6.65 17.14
C GLN A 32 -4.90 -5.95 16.79
N PHE A 33 -4.41 -6.15 15.56
CA PHE A 33 -3.23 -5.46 15.02
C PHE A 33 -3.59 -4.65 13.77
N VAL A 34 -2.89 -3.54 13.60
CA VAL A 34 -2.82 -2.82 12.32
C VAL A 34 -1.48 -3.15 11.68
N ILE A 35 -1.53 -3.68 10.46
CA ILE A 35 -0.33 -4.13 9.73
C ILE A 35 -0.20 -3.29 8.47
N SER A 36 0.89 -2.54 8.35
CA SER A 36 1.28 -1.92 7.08
C SER A 36 2.12 -2.92 6.28
N THR A 37 1.64 -3.31 5.10
CA THR A 37 2.34 -4.23 4.21
C THR A 37 3.26 -3.49 3.25
N GLY A 38 4.27 -4.19 2.72
CA GLY A 38 5.03 -3.67 1.58
C GLY A 38 4.15 -3.56 0.33
N GLY A 39 4.43 -2.61 -0.56
CA GLY A 39 3.66 -2.44 -1.81
C GLY A 39 3.79 -3.60 -2.82
N GLY A 40 4.60 -4.62 -2.52
CA GLY A 40 4.69 -5.86 -3.31
C GLY A 40 3.96 -7.04 -2.68
N ALA A 41 3.41 -6.90 -1.47
CA ALA A 41 2.70 -7.99 -0.79
C ALA A 41 1.49 -8.50 -1.59
N VAL A 42 0.87 -7.61 -2.38
CA VAL A 42 -0.31 -7.93 -3.19
C VAL A 42 -0.02 -8.81 -4.40
N THR A 43 1.24 -8.99 -4.79
CA THR A 43 1.60 -9.69 -6.05
C THR A 43 1.47 -11.21 -5.96
N ARG A 44 1.51 -11.78 -4.75
CA ARG A 44 1.30 -13.22 -4.55
C ARG A 44 -0.11 -13.49 -4.08
N SER A 45 -0.88 -14.26 -4.85
CA SER A 45 -2.25 -14.65 -4.52
C SER A 45 -2.39 -15.30 -3.13
N ILE A 46 -1.38 -16.06 -2.68
CA ILE A 46 -1.38 -16.66 -1.34
C ILE A 46 -1.41 -15.62 -0.21
N ASN A 47 -0.89 -14.41 -0.43
CA ASN A 47 -0.91 -13.35 0.57
C ASN A 47 -2.32 -12.83 0.82
N TRP A 48 -3.16 -12.78 -0.22
CA TRP A 48 -4.57 -12.41 -0.10
C TRP A 48 -5.34 -13.35 0.83
N LYS A 49 -5.06 -14.67 0.79
CA LYS A 49 -5.62 -15.63 1.75
C LYS A 49 -5.34 -15.26 3.21
N TYR A 50 -4.23 -14.60 3.50
CA TYR A 50 -3.87 -14.17 4.84
C TYR A 50 -4.43 -12.79 5.17
N MET A 51 -4.43 -11.86 4.20
CA MET A 51 -4.94 -10.50 4.38
C MET A 51 -6.47 -10.48 4.55
N HIS A 52 -7.20 -11.32 3.81
CA HIS A 52 -8.66 -11.50 3.92
C HIS A 52 -9.13 -12.15 5.24
N LYS A 53 -8.22 -12.53 6.14
CA LYS A 53 -8.60 -12.92 7.52
C LYS A 53 -8.90 -11.73 8.42
N GLY A 54 -8.46 -10.54 8.01
CA GLY A 54 -8.85 -9.27 8.60
C GLY A 54 -9.53 -8.41 7.56
N ILE A 55 -9.51 -7.10 7.77
CA ILE A 55 -10.01 -6.11 6.81
C ILE A 55 -8.79 -5.49 6.14
N SER A 56 -8.64 -5.70 4.83
CA SER A 56 -7.58 -5.08 4.06
C SER A 56 -8.01 -3.71 3.54
N VAL A 57 -7.12 -2.73 3.69
CA VAL A 57 -7.36 -1.34 3.34
C VAL A 57 -6.35 -0.91 2.30
N TRP A 58 -6.83 -0.56 1.12
CA TRP A 58 -6.02 0.05 0.08
C TRP A 58 -6.05 1.58 0.22
N LEU A 59 -4.88 2.16 0.43
CA LEU A 59 -4.68 3.62 0.32
C LEU A 59 -4.42 3.99 -1.14
N ASP A 60 -5.45 4.50 -1.81
CA ASP A 60 -5.39 4.95 -3.20
C ASP A 60 -4.90 6.39 -3.27
N VAL A 61 -3.65 6.55 -3.71
CA VAL A 61 -2.94 7.83 -3.78
C VAL A 61 -2.55 8.09 -5.24
N PRO A 62 -2.83 9.28 -5.79
CA PRO A 62 -2.44 9.63 -7.14
C PRO A 62 -0.93 9.55 -7.35
N LEU A 63 -0.56 9.18 -8.58
CA LEU A 63 0.83 8.98 -8.95
C LEU A 63 1.66 10.25 -8.73
N GLU A 64 1.15 11.43 -9.10
CA GLU A 64 1.89 12.69 -8.93
C GLU A 64 2.18 12.97 -7.45
N ALA A 65 1.24 12.68 -6.57
CA ALA A 65 1.41 12.85 -5.13
C ALA A 65 2.43 11.84 -4.56
N LEU A 66 2.43 10.59 -5.04
CA LEU A 66 3.43 9.59 -4.67
C LEU A 66 4.84 10.00 -5.07
N VAL A 67 5.02 10.46 -6.32
CA VAL A 67 6.33 10.92 -6.81
C VAL A 67 6.83 12.10 -5.99
N LYS A 68 6.00 13.13 -5.76
CA LYS A 68 6.36 14.29 -4.91
C LYS A 68 6.82 13.87 -3.52
N ARG A 69 6.09 12.95 -2.86
CA ARG A 69 6.45 12.43 -1.54
C ARG A 69 7.77 11.66 -1.54
N ILE A 70 8.02 10.85 -2.56
CA ILE A 70 9.26 10.07 -2.68
C ILE A 70 10.46 10.99 -2.96
N SER A 71 10.30 11.98 -3.85
CA SER A 71 11.34 12.96 -4.14
C SER A 71 11.71 13.81 -2.91
N ALA A 72 10.75 14.10 -2.02
CA ALA A 72 11.01 14.86 -0.80
C ALA A 72 11.74 14.06 0.31
N VAL A 73 11.50 12.75 0.41
CA VAL A 73 12.04 11.87 1.47
C VAL A 73 13.35 11.17 1.05
N GLY A 74 13.58 11.01 -0.25
CA GLY A 74 14.74 10.30 -0.80
C GLY A 74 14.47 8.81 -1.03
N THR A 75 15.26 8.22 -1.95
CA THR A 75 15.08 6.84 -2.45
C THR A 75 15.92 5.80 -1.71
N ASN A 76 16.69 6.23 -0.69
CA ASN A 76 17.71 5.40 -0.02
C ASN A 76 17.20 4.07 0.55
N SER A 77 15.95 4.02 1.01
CA SER A 77 15.32 2.81 1.59
C SER A 77 14.43 2.05 0.59
N ARG A 78 14.42 2.43 -0.70
CA ARG A 78 13.54 1.87 -1.74
C ARG A 78 14.37 1.21 -2.84
N PRO A 79 14.68 -0.09 -2.71
CA PRO A 79 15.56 -0.80 -3.65
C PRO A 79 15.09 -0.73 -5.10
N LEU A 80 13.78 -0.62 -5.33
CA LEU A 80 13.17 -0.53 -6.66
C LEU A 80 13.18 0.87 -7.28
N LEU A 81 13.60 1.91 -6.55
CA LEU A 81 13.59 3.32 -6.98
C LEU A 81 14.96 4.00 -6.83
N HIS A 82 16.03 3.23 -6.60
CA HIS A 82 17.38 3.75 -6.43
C HIS A 82 18.00 4.14 -7.78
N HIS A 83 18.31 5.42 -7.97
CA HIS A 83 18.96 5.95 -9.18
C HIS A 83 19.92 7.10 -8.84
N ASP A 84 21.14 7.06 -9.39
CA ASP A 84 22.23 8.05 -9.18
C ASP A 84 22.19 9.27 -10.12
N SER A 85 21.06 9.59 -10.78
CA SER A 85 21.04 10.56 -11.89
C SER A 85 20.10 11.76 -11.72
N ASN A 86 20.47 12.89 -12.35
CA ASN A 86 19.79 14.20 -12.40
C ASN A 86 18.35 14.20 -12.97
N ASP A 87 17.81 13.03 -13.34
CA ASP A 87 16.46 12.79 -13.88
C ASP A 87 15.64 11.82 -12.99
N ALA A 88 15.89 11.85 -11.68
CA ALA A 88 15.29 10.93 -10.72
C ALA A 88 13.75 11.01 -10.69
N TYR A 89 13.17 12.19 -10.96
CA TYR A 89 11.72 12.40 -10.96
C TYR A 89 11.03 11.63 -12.10
N SER A 90 11.48 11.82 -13.34
CA SER A 90 10.87 11.20 -14.53
C SER A 90 11.00 9.67 -14.48
N LYS A 91 12.16 9.15 -14.07
CA LYS A 91 12.37 7.71 -13.91
C LYS A 91 11.52 7.11 -12.79
N THR A 92 11.38 7.82 -11.65
CA THR A 92 10.51 7.39 -10.55
C THR A 92 9.06 7.37 -10.99
N LEU A 93 8.62 8.36 -11.75
CA LEU A 93 7.26 8.43 -12.29
C LEU A 93 6.98 7.24 -13.21
N VAL A 94 7.84 6.99 -14.20
CA VAL A 94 7.70 5.83 -15.12
C VAL A 94 7.71 4.52 -14.34
N ARG A 95 8.59 4.36 -13.36
CA ARG A 95 8.65 3.12 -12.59
C ARG A 95 7.39 2.92 -11.74
N LEU A 96 6.91 3.98 -11.09
CA LEU A 96 5.68 3.90 -10.29
C LEU A 96 4.45 3.69 -11.17
N SER A 97 4.39 4.27 -12.37
CA SER A 97 3.28 4.04 -13.30
C SER A 97 3.23 2.58 -13.73
N THR A 98 4.35 1.99 -14.14
CA THR A 98 4.43 0.56 -14.47
C THR A 98 4.03 -0.31 -13.29
N LEU A 99 4.53 -0.02 -12.08
CA LEU A 99 4.19 -0.79 -10.89
C LEU A 99 2.70 -0.67 -10.50
N LEU A 100 2.10 0.50 -10.72
CA LEU A 100 0.69 0.72 -10.44
C LEU A 100 -0.19 0.01 -11.48
N GLU A 101 0.20 -0.01 -12.75
CA GLU A 101 -0.48 -0.78 -13.80
C GLU A 101 -0.41 -2.28 -13.51
N GLU A 102 0.78 -2.82 -13.21
CA GLU A 102 0.99 -4.24 -12.89
C GLU A 102 0.24 -4.71 -11.65
N ARG A 103 0.03 -3.82 -10.67
CA ARG A 103 -0.52 -4.17 -9.35
C ARG A 103 -1.91 -3.60 -9.09
N GLY A 104 -2.43 -2.75 -9.97
CA GLY A 104 -3.68 -2.01 -9.77
C GLY A 104 -4.86 -2.94 -9.53
N GLU A 105 -4.98 -3.97 -10.35
CA GLU A 105 -6.00 -5.02 -10.18
C GLU A 105 -5.81 -5.79 -8.87
N ALA A 106 -4.56 -6.04 -8.48
CA ALA A 106 -4.28 -6.71 -7.21
C ALA A 106 -4.71 -5.84 -6.03
N TYR A 107 -4.37 -4.54 -6.00
CA TYR A 107 -4.82 -3.61 -4.96
C TYR A 107 -6.34 -3.49 -4.87
N ALA A 108 -7.04 -3.62 -6.00
CA ALA A 108 -8.50 -3.59 -6.06
C ALA A 108 -9.17 -4.79 -5.37
N ASN A 109 -8.43 -5.85 -5.03
CA ASN A 109 -8.95 -6.96 -4.21
C ASN A 109 -9.17 -6.58 -2.74
N ALA A 110 -8.71 -5.41 -2.29
CA ALA A 110 -8.92 -4.98 -0.92
C ALA A 110 -10.42 -4.73 -0.60
N GLU A 111 -10.87 -5.09 0.61
CA GLU A 111 -12.25 -4.86 1.04
C GLU A 111 -12.60 -3.37 1.08
N VAL A 112 -11.63 -2.55 1.49
CA VAL A 112 -11.81 -1.12 1.72
C VAL A 112 -10.83 -0.32 0.87
N LYS A 113 -11.34 0.69 0.15
CA LYS A 113 -10.54 1.62 -0.64
C LYS A 113 -10.66 3.04 -0.10
N VAL A 114 -9.53 3.61 0.34
CA VAL A 114 -9.43 4.97 0.85
C VAL A 114 -8.77 5.84 -0.21
N SER A 115 -9.54 6.69 -0.88
CA SER A 115 -9.03 7.57 -1.94
C SER A 115 -8.57 8.91 -1.37
N CYS A 116 -7.28 9.19 -1.47
CA CYS A 116 -6.74 10.46 -1.01
C CYS A 116 -7.20 11.66 -1.86
N GLU A 117 -7.63 11.45 -3.11
CA GLU A 117 -8.29 12.50 -3.92
C GLU A 117 -9.64 12.90 -3.33
N LYS A 118 -10.46 11.93 -2.92
CA LYS A 118 -11.75 12.21 -2.26
C LYS A 118 -11.54 12.98 -0.96
N ILE A 119 -10.54 12.61 -0.16
CA ILE A 119 -10.21 13.31 1.07
C ILE A 119 -9.77 14.75 0.77
N ALA A 120 -8.91 14.96 -0.22
CA ALA A 120 -8.51 16.30 -0.65
C ALA A 120 -9.72 17.16 -1.05
N ALA A 121 -10.64 16.60 -1.85
CA ALA A 121 -11.87 17.26 -2.23
C ALA A 121 -12.76 17.62 -1.02
N LYS A 122 -12.93 16.70 -0.06
CA LYS A 122 -13.67 16.96 1.21
C LYS A 122 -13.03 18.11 2.02
N LEU A 123 -11.71 18.20 2.02
CA LEU A 123 -10.96 19.26 2.71
C LEU A 123 -10.89 20.58 1.91
N GLY A 124 -11.51 20.65 0.72
CA GLY A 124 -11.48 21.83 -0.14
C GLY A 124 -10.12 22.11 -0.78
N THR A 125 -9.23 21.12 -0.85
CA THR A 125 -7.91 21.24 -1.49
C THR A 125 -7.83 20.39 -2.75
N LYS A 126 -7.15 20.90 -3.77
CA LYS A 126 -6.86 20.13 -5.00
C LYS A 126 -5.55 19.35 -4.92
N ASP A 127 -4.70 19.65 -3.92
CA ASP A 127 -3.41 18.99 -3.78
C ASP A 127 -3.47 17.91 -2.70
N VAL A 128 -3.43 16.65 -3.14
CA VAL A 128 -3.40 15.47 -2.27
C VAL A 128 -2.17 15.44 -1.36
N SER A 129 -1.11 16.18 -1.69
CA SER A 129 0.07 16.32 -0.84
C SER A 129 -0.24 16.95 0.51
N ASN A 130 -1.30 17.75 0.61
CA ASN A 130 -1.75 18.40 1.85
C ASN A 130 -2.64 17.53 2.74
N VAL A 131 -3.04 16.35 2.26
CA VAL A 131 -3.84 15.42 3.06
C VAL A 131 -3.00 14.86 4.19
N THR A 132 -3.41 15.11 5.43
CA THR A 132 -2.67 14.72 6.63
C THR A 132 -2.85 13.23 6.93
N PRO A 133 -1.88 12.58 7.62
CA PRO A 133 -2.06 11.20 8.08
C PRO A 133 -3.31 10.99 8.95
N MET A 134 -3.68 12.01 9.73
CA MET A 134 -4.90 11.98 10.55
C MET A 134 -6.17 11.97 9.69
N ALA A 135 -6.23 12.78 8.64
CA ALA A 135 -7.36 12.77 7.72
C ALA A 135 -7.50 11.42 6.99
N ILE A 136 -6.38 10.81 6.60
CA ILE A 136 -6.37 9.45 6.00
C ILE A 136 -6.87 8.42 7.00
N ALA A 137 -6.42 8.48 8.25
CA ALA A 137 -6.84 7.55 9.30
C ALA A 137 -8.34 7.67 9.61
N ILE A 138 -8.88 8.89 9.67
CA ILE A 138 -10.32 9.12 9.86
C ILE A 138 -11.12 8.51 8.71
N GLU A 139 -10.77 8.83 7.46
CA GLU A 139 -11.45 8.27 6.28
C GLU A 139 -11.37 6.74 6.24
N ALA A 140 -10.21 6.17 6.62
CA ALA A 140 -10.05 4.72 6.70
C ALA A 140 -11.01 4.09 7.71
N LEU A 141 -11.18 4.70 8.89
CA LEU A 141 -12.12 4.22 9.90
C LEU A 141 -13.59 4.34 9.42
N GLU A 142 -13.95 5.44 8.77
CA GLU A 142 -15.30 5.63 8.21
C GLU A 142 -15.64 4.60 7.13
N GLU A 143 -14.70 4.31 6.22
CA GLU A 143 -14.88 3.33 5.15
C GLU A 143 -14.90 1.88 5.70
N ILE A 144 -14.07 1.57 6.73
CA ILE A 144 -14.14 0.29 7.46
C ILE A 144 -15.50 0.12 8.14
N GLU A 145 -15.98 1.14 8.84
CA GLU A 145 -17.29 1.09 9.51
C GLU A 145 -18.42 0.88 8.50
N THR A 146 -18.34 1.55 7.35
CA THR A 146 -19.30 1.40 6.25
C THR A 146 -19.27 -0.02 5.67
N PHE A 147 -18.08 -0.60 5.50
CA PHE A 147 -17.92 -1.98 5.04
C PHE A 147 -18.55 -2.98 6.03
N LEU A 148 -18.24 -2.86 7.32
CA LEU A 148 -18.76 -3.76 8.36
C LEU A 148 -20.30 -3.69 8.46
N LYS A 149 -20.88 -2.49 8.40
CA LYS A 149 -22.35 -2.33 8.41
C LYS A 149 -23.04 -3.01 7.23
N ARG A 150 -22.40 -3.06 6.06
CA ARG A 150 -22.94 -3.75 4.88
C ARG A 150 -22.89 -5.26 5.04
N GLU A 151 -21.84 -5.78 5.66
CA GLU A 151 -21.65 -7.22 5.89
C GLU A 151 -22.62 -7.74 6.98
N ASP A 152 -22.77 -6.99 8.08
CA ASP A 152 -23.74 -7.32 9.14
C ASP A 152 -25.19 -7.26 8.65
N GLY A 153 -25.50 -6.34 7.72
CA GLY A 153 -26.81 -6.23 7.07
C GLY A 153 -27.16 -7.42 6.17
N TYR A 154 -26.18 -8.23 5.75
CA TYR A 154 -26.39 -9.46 4.98
C TYR A 154 -26.57 -10.71 5.88
N CYS A 155 -26.23 -10.65 7.17
CA CYS A 155 -26.42 -11.74 8.13
C CYS A 155 -27.81 -11.74 8.82
N ALA A 156 -28.74 -10.89 8.40
CA ALA A 156 -30.10 -10.83 8.93
C ALA A 156 -31.13 -11.51 8.01
N PHE A 157 -31.00 -12.82 7.78
CA PHE A 157 -32.08 -13.68 7.26
C PHE A 157 -31.97 -15.11 7.81
#